data_AF-A0A8H4LG95-F1
#
_entry.id   AF-A0A8H4LG95-F1
#
_cell.length_a   1.000
_cell.length_b   1.000
_cell.length_c   1.000
_cell.angle_alpha   90.00
_cell.angle_beta   90.00
_cell.angle_gamma   90.00
#
_symmetry.space_group_name_H-M   'P 1'
#
loop_
_entity.id
_entity.type
_entity.pdbx_description
1 polymer ?
#
loop_
_entity_poly.entity_id
_entity_poly.type
_entity_poly.pdbx_seq_one_letter_code
_entity_poly.pdbx_strand_id
1 'polypeptide(L)'
;MSGRVAKSKPHPKTVEASKLAEYIVKFGDDVMPCSRCLRLGLSCQIKGEQSHRCQNCTEAKVVCDGSGVASYQKNMKARAKLDKEEEEAEAALEAAMARLARIRKQRRSLKRKGDEIFGRGMRSQEESGELRDESLAISEAQSLGAIDLIDWNSILGDVPFEPVGDSSSGVVGH
;
A
#
# COMPACT_ATOMS: atom_id res chain seq x y z
N MET A 1 79.88 1.05 25.02
CA MET A 1 78.75 1.23 25.98
C MET A 1 77.45 1.35 25.19
N SER A 2 76.71 0.25 24.99
CA SER A 2 75.41 0.32 24.30
C SER A 2 74.31 0.57 25.31
N GLY A 3 73.82 1.82 25.36
CA GLY A 3 72.70 2.22 26.20
C GLY A 3 71.41 1.54 25.72
N ARG A 4 70.87 0.63 26.54
CA ARG A 4 69.56 0.02 26.31
C ARG A 4 68.49 1.07 26.59
N VAL A 5 67.90 1.63 25.54
CA VAL A 5 66.77 2.56 25.67
C VAL A 5 65.56 1.79 26.20
N ALA A 6 65.09 2.18 27.40
CA ALA A 6 63.85 1.64 27.95
C ALA A 6 62.68 2.07 27.06
N LYS A 7 61.86 1.11 26.60
CA LYS A 7 60.65 1.42 25.83
C LYS A 7 59.70 2.25 26.70
N SER A 8 59.17 3.33 26.13
CA SER A 8 58.18 4.17 26.80
C SER A 8 56.95 3.36 27.20
N LYS A 9 56.33 3.71 28.32
CA LYS A 9 55.09 3.06 28.77
C LYS A 9 54.03 3.14 27.66
N PRO A 10 53.31 2.04 27.38
CA PRO A 10 52.26 2.05 26.36
C PRO A 10 51.16 3.04 26.74
N HIS A 11 50.63 3.74 25.75
CA HIS A 11 49.53 4.69 25.93
C HIS A 11 48.30 3.99 26.55
N PRO A 12 47.55 4.59 27.48
CA PRO A 12 46.39 3.96 28.13
C PRO A 12 45.41 3.28 27.15
N LYS A 13 45.02 3.97 26.08
CA LYS A 13 44.19 3.40 25.00
C LYS A 13 44.74 2.12 24.35
N THR A 14 46.07 1.97 24.26
CA THR A 14 46.67 0.74 23.72
C THR A 14 46.59 -0.42 24.71
N VAL A 15 46.66 -0.13 26.01
CA VAL A 15 46.47 -1.14 27.07
C VAL A 15 45.00 -1.56 27.16
N GLU A 16 44.07 -0.60 27.05
CA GLU A 16 42.63 -0.87 26.98
C GLU A 16 42.26 -1.74 25.78
N ALA A 17 42.81 -1.45 24.59
CA ALA A 17 42.59 -2.26 23.40
C ALA A 17 43.08 -3.70 23.57
N SER A 18 44.25 -3.90 24.20
CA SER A 18 44.77 -5.24 24.51
C SER A 18 43.88 -5.98 25.51
N LYS A 19 43.45 -5.33 26.59
CA LYS A 19 42.53 -5.93 27.57
C LYS A 19 41.18 -6.31 26.96
N LEU A 20 40.65 -5.45 26.07
CA LEU A 20 39.42 -5.74 25.35
C LEU A 20 39.59 -6.94 24.42
N ALA A 21 40.72 -7.05 23.71
CA ALA A 21 41.01 -8.20 22.84
C ALA A 21 41.04 -9.52 23.63
N GLU A 22 41.78 -9.57 24.75
CA GLU A 22 41.82 -10.73 25.64
C GLU A 22 40.42 -11.13 26.13
N TYR A 23 39.56 -10.14 26.42
CA TYR A 23 38.20 -10.37 26.88
C TYR A 23 37.29 -10.91 25.77
N ILE A 24 37.46 -10.46 24.52
CA ILE A 24 36.73 -11.00 23.37
C ILE A 24 37.18 -12.42 23.04
N VAL A 25 38.47 -12.75 23.12
CA VAL A 25 38.95 -14.13 22.92
C VAL A 25 38.28 -15.10 23.89
N LYS A 26 38.08 -14.68 25.14
CA LYS A 26 37.49 -15.53 26.19
C LYS A 26 35.98 -15.66 26.11
N PHE A 27 35.27 -14.65 25.59
CA PHE A 27 33.81 -14.54 25.74
C PHE A 27 33.09 -14.00 24.50
N GLY A 28 33.73 -13.98 23.33
CA GLY A 28 33.17 -13.49 22.08
C GLY A 28 32.38 -14.57 21.35
N ASP A 29 31.36 -14.15 20.60
CA ASP A 29 30.59 -15.03 19.74
C ASP A 29 31.20 -15.06 18.33
N ASP A 30 31.17 -16.22 17.65
CA ASP A 30 31.55 -16.33 16.24
C ASP A 30 30.48 -15.67 15.36
N VAL A 31 30.84 -14.59 14.66
CA VAL A 31 29.93 -13.84 13.80
C VAL A 31 30.45 -13.85 12.36
N MET A 32 29.53 -13.69 11.40
CA MET A 32 29.85 -13.47 9.99
C MET A 32 31.00 -12.44 9.85
N PRO A 33 32.10 -12.78 9.15
CA PRO A 33 33.34 -12.04 9.28
C PRO A 33 33.28 -10.63 8.68
N CYS A 34 33.88 -9.66 9.38
CA CYS A 34 34.11 -8.33 8.84
C CYS A 34 34.98 -8.39 7.57
N SER A 35 34.93 -7.37 6.71
CA SER A 35 35.57 -7.43 5.38
C SER A 35 37.08 -7.69 5.45
N ARG A 36 37.74 -7.23 6.52
CA ARG A 36 39.16 -7.54 6.76
C ARG A 36 39.37 -9.00 7.16
N CYS A 37 38.60 -9.52 8.12
CA CYS A 37 38.72 -10.91 8.55
C CYS A 37 38.41 -11.86 7.39
N LEU A 38 37.41 -11.55 6.56
CA LEU A 38 37.08 -12.33 5.38
C LEU A 38 38.24 -12.37 4.37
N ARG A 39 38.83 -11.22 4.03
CA ARG A 39 39.99 -11.16 3.11
C ARG A 39 41.23 -11.89 3.63
N LEU A 40 41.41 -11.91 4.95
CA LEU A 40 42.58 -12.53 5.60
C LEU A 40 42.32 -13.98 6.03
N GLY A 41 41.11 -14.51 5.82
CA GLY A 41 40.74 -15.86 6.26
C GLY A 41 40.77 -16.04 7.78
N LEU A 42 40.53 -14.98 8.54
CA LEU A 42 40.56 -15.00 10.01
C LEU A 42 39.16 -15.23 10.58
N SER A 43 39.07 -15.93 11.72
CA SER A 43 37.83 -15.99 12.51
C SER A 43 37.43 -14.59 12.99
N CYS A 44 36.14 -14.28 13.02
CA CYS A 44 35.67 -12.96 13.40
C CYS A 44 34.80 -13.03 14.63
N GLN A 45 35.44 -12.86 15.78
CA GLN A 45 34.77 -12.87 17.06
C GLN A 45 34.48 -11.45 17.52
N ILE A 46 33.22 -11.18 17.82
CA ILE A 46 32.79 -9.91 18.42
C ILE A 46 32.12 -10.22 19.75
N LYS A 47 32.32 -9.36 20.73
CA LYS A 47 31.52 -9.39 21.94
C LYS A 47 30.42 -8.35 21.82
N GLY A 48 29.25 -8.80 21.34
CA GLY A 48 28.09 -8.01 20.92
C GLY A 48 27.98 -6.60 21.53
N GLU A 49 27.18 -6.44 22.58
CA GLU A 49 26.84 -5.13 23.16
C GLU A 49 28.04 -4.33 23.71
N GLN A 50 29.20 -4.97 23.88
CA GLN A 50 30.37 -4.32 24.50
C GLN A 50 31.38 -3.79 23.50
N SER A 51 31.34 -4.23 22.24
CA SER A 51 32.27 -3.76 21.22
C SER A 51 31.66 -3.79 19.84
N HIS A 52 31.74 -2.66 19.13
CA HIS A 52 31.43 -2.60 17.70
C HIS A 52 32.57 -3.13 16.81
N ARG A 53 33.69 -3.58 17.39
CA ARG A 53 34.86 -4.09 16.67
C ARG A 53 35.14 -5.54 17.06
N CYS A 54 35.47 -6.37 16.08
CA CYS A 54 35.92 -7.73 16.33
C CYS A 54 37.31 -7.74 16.98
N GLN A 55 37.66 -8.85 17.61
CA GLN A 55 38.96 -9.08 18.26
C GLN A 55 40.13 -8.75 17.31
N ASN A 56 40.16 -9.37 16.12
CA ASN A 56 41.25 -9.24 15.16
C ASN A 56 41.47 -7.81 14.65
N CYS A 57 40.42 -7.00 14.55
CA CYS A 57 40.55 -5.59 14.20
C CYS A 57 40.96 -4.72 15.40
N THR A 58 40.58 -5.13 16.62
CA THR A 58 40.99 -4.47 17.86
C THR A 58 42.48 -4.65 18.12
N GLU A 59 43.00 -5.88 17.97
CA GLU A 59 44.44 -6.19 18.11
C GLU A 59 45.29 -5.50 17.05
N ALA A 60 44.83 -5.54 15.79
CA ALA A 60 45.50 -4.86 14.69
C ALA A 60 45.35 -3.34 14.74
N LYS A 61 44.52 -2.80 15.66
CA LYS A 61 44.24 -1.36 15.82
C LYS A 61 43.75 -0.70 14.52
N VAL A 62 42.92 -1.42 13.77
CA VAL A 62 42.30 -0.96 12.52
C VAL A 62 40.80 -0.77 12.68
N VAL A 63 40.18 -0.06 11.74
CA VAL A 63 38.71 0.12 11.70
C VAL A 63 38.06 -1.22 11.38
N CYS A 64 37.01 -1.55 12.14
CA CYS A 64 36.20 -2.74 11.93
C CYS A 64 34.83 -2.35 11.38
N ASP A 65 34.43 -2.96 10.28
CA ASP A 65 33.12 -2.82 9.64
C ASP A 65 32.14 -3.96 10.01
N GLY A 66 32.59 -4.88 10.88
CA GLY A 66 31.81 -6.04 11.32
C GLY A 66 30.54 -5.72 12.14
N SER A 67 30.33 -4.47 12.56
CA SER A 67 29.08 -4.05 13.22
C SER A 67 27.87 -4.02 12.27
N GLY A 68 28.09 -4.09 10.95
CA GLY A 68 27.02 -4.08 9.95
C GLY A 68 26.18 -5.36 9.85
N VAL A 69 26.62 -6.48 10.44
CA VAL A 69 25.97 -7.78 10.28
C VAL A 69 24.69 -7.90 11.12
N ALA A 70 24.61 -7.24 12.29
CA ALA A 70 23.35 -7.11 13.04
C ALA A 70 22.27 -6.34 12.23
N SER A 71 22.71 -5.50 11.28
CA SER A 71 21.82 -4.84 10.33
C SER A 71 21.30 -5.81 9.27
N TYR A 72 22.04 -6.86 8.89
CA TYR A 72 21.60 -7.81 7.87
C TYR A 72 20.31 -8.54 8.26
N GLN A 73 20.22 -9.09 9.47
CA GLN A 73 19.00 -9.77 9.93
C GLN A 73 17.81 -8.80 10.02
N LYS A 74 18.04 -7.56 10.46
CA LYS A 74 17.00 -6.51 10.47
C LYS A 74 16.57 -6.13 9.06
N ASN A 75 17.51 -6.01 8.12
CA ASN A 75 17.23 -5.74 6.71
C ASN A 75 16.46 -6.88 6.04
N MET A 76 16.79 -8.15 6.34
CA MET A 76 16.07 -9.29 5.80
C MET A 76 14.63 -9.37 6.33
N LYS A 77 14.42 -9.11 7.62
CA LYS A 77 13.07 -9.00 8.21
C LYS A 77 12.30 -7.82 7.62
N ALA A 78 12.94 -6.68 7.43
CA ALA A 78 12.34 -5.52 6.79
C ALA A 78 11.96 -5.80 5.33
N ARG A 79 12.81 -6.48 4.58
CA ARG A 79 12.51 -6.94 3.21
C ARG A 79 11.31 -7.87 3.17
N ALA A 80 11.28 -8.91 4.00
CA ALA A 80 10.14 -9.83 4.06
C ALA A 80 8.82 -9.13 4.43
N LYS A 81 8.88 -8.06 5.24
CA LYS A 81 7.71 -7.23 5.54
C LYS A 81 7.26 -6.42 4.32
N LEU A 82 8.20 -5.83 3.59
CA LEU A 82 7.92 -5.09 2.36
C LEU A 82 7.37 -5.99 1.26
N ASP A 83 7.92 -7.19 1.08
CA ASP A 83 7.43 -8.17 0.09
C ASP A 83 5.96 -8.53 0.35
N LYS A 84 5.60 -8.68 1.63
CA LYS A 84 4.21 -8.92 2.03
C LYS A 84 3.30 -7.70 1.79
N GLU A 85 3.79 -6.50 2.10
CA GLU A 85 3.04 -5.26 1.83
C GLU A 85 2.86 -5.03 0.32
N GLU A 86 3.83 -5.42 -0.51
CA GLU A 86 3.75 -5.39 -1.96
C GLU A 86 2.68 -6.36 -2.48
N GLU A 87 2.69 -7.63 -2.02
CA GLU A 87 1.67 -8.62 -2.39
C GLU A 87 0.25 -8.17 -2.02
N GLU A 88 0.06 -7.59 -0.82
CA GLU A 88 -1.23 -7.04 -0.39
C GLU A 88 -1.68 -5.85 -1.27
N ALA A 89 -0.74 -4.97 -1.63
CA ALA A 89 -1.01 -3.82 -2.50
C ALA A 89 -1.37 -4.24 -3.94
N GLU A 90 -0.69 -5.25 -4.47
CA GLU A 90 -0.97 -5.82 -5.80
C GLU A 90 -2.37 -6.44 -5.83
N ALA A 91 -2.73 -7.25 -4.84
CA ALA A 91 -4.07 -7.84 -4.74
C ALA A 91 -5.18 -6.77 -4.65
N ALA A 92 -4.94 -5.68 -3.91
CA ALA A 92 -5.87 -4.56 -3.82
C ALA A 92 -6.01 -3.82 -5.17
N LEU A 93 -4.90 -3.64 -5.89
CA LEU A 93 -4.90 -3.04 -7.22
C LEU A 93 -5.70 -3.87 -8.22
N GLU A 94 -5.50 -5.19 -8.24
CA GLU A 94 -6.25 -6.11 -9.09
C GLU A 94 -7.76 -6.06 -8.81
N ALA A 95 -8.15 -6.06 -7.52
CA ALA A 95 -9.55 -5.92 -7.12
C ALA A 95 -10.16 -4.60 -7.58
N ALA A 96 -9.41 -3.50 -7.46
CA ALA A 96 -9.84 -2.18 -7.92
C ALA A 96 -10.00 -2.13 -9.46
N MET A 97 -9.06 -2.72 -10.20
CA MET A 97 -9.15 -2.83 -11.67
C MET A 97 -10.36 -3.67 -12.09
N ALA A 98 -10.62 -4.80 -11.41
CA ALA A 98 -11.79 -5.63 -11.67
C ALA A 98 -13.11 -4.88 -11.40
N ARG A 99 -13.17 -4.08 -10.33
CA ARG A 99 -14.32 -3.22 -10.03
C ARG A 99 -14.52 -2.17 -11.14
N LEU A 100 -13.45 -1.50 -11.56
CA LEU A 100 -13.50 -0.52 -12.64
C LEU A 100 -13.99 -1.14 -13.96
N ALA A 101 -13.53 -2.34 -14.29
CA ALA A 101 -13.97 -3.07 -15.47
C ALA A 101 -15.48 -3.37 -15.45
N ARG A 102 -16.01 -3.79 -14.28
CA ARG A 102 -17.46 -4.01 -14.09
C ARG A 102 -18.26 -2.72 -14.28
N ILE A 103 -17.85 -1.62 -13.65
CA ILE A 103 -18.50 -0.31 -13.79
C ILE A 103 -18.51 0.13 -15.26
N ARG A 104 -17.38 -0.01 -15.96
CA ARG A 104 -17.29 0.32 -17.39
C ARG A 104 -18.24 -0.54 -18.23
N LYS A 105 -18.40 -1.83 -17.91
CA LYS A 105 -19.36 -2.72 -18.58
C LYS A 105 -20.80 -2.31 -18.33
N GLN A 106 -21.16 -2.01 -17.07
CA GLN A 106 -22.48 -1.53 -16.70
C GLN A 106 -22.83 -0.22 -17.42
N ARG A 107 -21.91 0.76 -17.42
CA ARG A 107 -22.07 2.03 -18.14
C ARG A 107 -22.36 1.83 -19.63
N ARG A 108 -21.61 0.95 -20.30
CA ARG A 108 -21.85 0.63 -21.72
C ARG A 108 -23.21 -0.03 -21.95
N SER A 109 -23.62 -0.93 -21.07
CA SER A 109 -24.92 -1.59 -21.14
C SER A 109 -26.07 -0.60 -20.99
N LEU A 110 -25.98 0.29 -19.99
CA LEU A 110 -26.98 1.34 -19.76
C LEU A 110 -27.06 2.31 -20.94
N LYS A 111 -25.91 2.75 -21.48
CA LYS A 111 -25.90 3.58 -22.69
C LYS A 111 -26.60 2.89 -23.86
N ARG A 112 -26.26 1.63 -24.13
CA ARG A 112 -26.88 0.85 -25.22
C ARG A 112 -28.39 0.71 -25.04
N LYS A 113 -28.87 0.46 -23.81
CA LYS A 113 -30.31 0.41 -23.51
C LYS A 113 -30.98 1.78 -23.71
N GLY A 114 -30.33 2.85 -23.29
CA GLY A 114 -30.81 4.22 -23.52
C GLY A 114 -30.92 4.55 -25.01
N ASP A 115 -29.88 4.23 -25.80
CA ASP A 115 -29.87 4.42 -27.26
C ASP A 115 -31.00 3.60 -27.94
N GLU A 116 -31.25 2.38 -27.45
CA GLU A 116 -32.33 1.52 -27.97
C GLU A 116 -33.72 2.07 -27.64
N ILE A 117 -33.97 2.50 -26.39
CA ILE A 117 -35.24 3.11 -25.98
C ILE A 117 -35.47 4.41 -26.74
N PHE A 118 -34.45 5.26 -26.86
CA PHE A 118 -34.51 6.50 -27.63
C PHE A 118 -34.85 6.22 -29.10
N GLY A 119 -34.16 5.27 -29.73
CA GLY A 119 -34.45 4.90 -31.13
C GLY A 119 -35.83 4.29 -31.34
N ARG A 120 -36.35 3.52 -30.38
CA ARG A 120 -37.74 3.02 -30.42
C ARG A 120 -38.75 4.16 -30.27
N GLY A 121 -38.52 5.07 -29.32
CA GLY A 121 -39.36 6.25 -29.09
C GLY A 121 -39.46 7.14 -30.33
N MET A 122 -38.33 7.40 -31.00
CA MET A 122 -38.31 8.18 -32.25
C MET A 122 -39.09 7.49 -33.37
N ARG A 123 -38.95 6.16 -33.54
CA ARG A 123 -39.71 5.41 -34.55
C ARG A 123 -41.21 5.39 -34.26
N SER A 124 -41.62 5.23 -33.01
CA SER A 124 -43.04 5.29 -32.63
C SER A 124 -43.62 6.69 -32.81
N GLN A 125 -42.84 7.75 -32.62
CA GLN A 125 -43.30 9.13 -32.83
C GLN A 125 -43.44 9.47 -34.32
N GLU A 126 -42.54 8.97 -35.17
CA GLU A 126 -42.62 9.10 -36.62
C GLU A 126 -43.83 8.34 -37.20
N GLU A 127 -44.10 7.12 -36.71
CA GLU A 127 -45.28 6.32 -37.08
C GLU A 127 -46.60 6.92 -36.55
N SER A 128 -46.57 7.58 -35.38
CA SER A 128 -47.74 8.29 -34.82
C SER A 128 -48.01 9.63 -35.50
N GLY A 129 -47.00 10.26 -36.11
CA GLY A 129 -47.15 11.48 -36.90
C GLY A 129 -47.94 11.30 -38.19
N GLU A 130 -48.13 10.06 -38.65
CA GLU A 130 -48.94 9.74 -39.83
C GLU A 130 -50.40 9.35 -39.48
N LEU A 131 -50.76 9.18 -38.21
CA LEU A 131 -52.10 8.70 -37.81
C LEU A 131 -52.69 9.41 -36.57
N ARG A 132 -53.62 10.34 -36.87
CA ARG A 132 -54.85 10.73 -36.14
C ARG A 132 -54.81 11.92 -35.15
N ASP A 133 -55.83 12.78 -35.34
CA ASP A 133 -56.34 13.79 -34.41
C ASP A 133 -56.41 13.28 -32.95
N GLU A 134 -55.40 13.66 -32.17
CA GLU A 134 -55.19 13.28 -30.76
C GLU A 134 -56.35 13.71 -29.84
N SER A 135 -57.10 14.73 -30.25
CA SER A 135 -58.17 15.33 -29.45
C SER A 135 -59.40 14.43 -29.28
N LEU A 136 -59.66 13.50 -30.20
CA LEU A 136 -60.80 12.57 -30.12
C LEU A 136 -60.52 11.39 -29.19
N ALA A 137 -59.32 10.81 -29.27
CA ALA A 137 -58.95 9.63 -28.49
C ALA A 137 -58.82 9.91 -26.98
N ILE A 138 -58.34 11.11 -26.61
CA ILE A 138 -58.22 11.53 -25.21
C ILE A 138 -59.60 11.65 -24.54
N SER A 139 -60.60 12.16 -25.28
CA SER A 139 -61.96 12.32 -24.76
C SER A 139 -62.65 10.98 -24.45
N GLU A 140 -62.37 9.96 -25.26
CA GLU A 140 -62.95 8.62 -25.12
C GLU A 140 -62.31 7.85 -23.96
N ALA A 141 -60.98 7.90 -23.82
CA ALA A 141 -60.26 7.25 -22.73
C ALA A 141 -60.58 7.84 -21.34
N GLN A 142 -60.80 9.16 -21.26
CA GLN A 142 -61.22 9.82 -20.00
C GLN A 142 -62.63 9.39 -19.57
N SER A 143 -63.53 9.13 -20.53
CA SER A 143 -64.88 8.63 -20.23
C SER A 143 -64.92 7.18 -19.73
N LEU A 144 -63.84 6.42 -19.94
CA LEU A 144 -63.70 5.01 -19.53
C LEU A 144 -62.94 4.82 -18.19
N GLY A 145 -62.60 5.91 -17.49
CA GLY A 145 -62.12 5.85 -16.10
C GLY A 145 -60.66 5.42 -15.90
N ALA A 146 -59.82 5.46 -16.93
CA ALA A 146 -58.45 4.92 -16.89
C ALA A 146 -57.37 5.92 -16.39
N ILE A 147 -57.61 6.61 -15.26
CA ILE A 147 -56.67 7.64 -14.75
C ILE A 147 -55.72 7.14 -13.64
N ASP A 148 -55.93 5.98 -13.02
CA ASP A 148 -55.22 5.68 -11.75
C ASP A 148 -54.52 4.30 -11.65
N LEU A 149 -53.96 3.79 -12.75
CA LEU A 149 -53.37 2.44 -12.81
C LEU A 149 -51.83 2.39 -12.90
N ILE A 150 -51.14 3.53 -12.86
CA ILE A 150 -49.67 3.55 -12.91
C ILE A 150 -49.11 3.73 -11.49
N ASP A 151 -48.82 2.59 -10.85
CA ASP A 151 -48.05 2.55 -9.61
C ASP A 151 -46.55 2.80 -9.91
N TRP A 152 -46.12 4.05 -9.76
CA TRP A 152 -44.73 4.46 -9.94
C TRP A 152 -43.77 3.81 -8.92
N ASN A 153 -44.28 3.29 -7.81
CA ASN A 153 -43.46 2.59 -6.80
C ASN A 153 -42.95 1.23 -7.32
N SER A 154 -43.66 0.61 -8.25
CA SER A 154 -43.23 -0.61 -8.94
C SER A 154 -42.13 -0.39 -9.98
N ILE A 155 -41.97 0.85 -10.48
CA ILE A 155 -40.92 1.21 -11.46
C ILE A 155 -39.58 1.51 -10.77
N LEU A 156 -39.62 1.94 -9.51
CA LEU A 156 -38.45 2.40 -8.75
C LEU A 156 -37.93 1.39 -7.71
N GLY A 157 -38.36 0.12 -7.80
CA GLY A 157 -38.03 -0.95 -6.85
C GLY A 157 -36.56 -0.98 -6.39
N ASP A 158 -36.39 -0.85 -5.08
CA ASP A 158 -35.21 -1.11 -4.25
C ASP A 158 -33.91 -0.38 -4.62
N VAL A 159 -33.98 0.95 -4.76
CA VAL A 159 -32.80 1.80 -4.54
C VAL A 159 -32.83 2.27 -3.08
N PRO A 160 -31.85 1.92 -2.23
CA PRO A 160 -31.78 2.48 -0.88
C PRO A 160 -31.52 3.99 -1.00
N PHE A 161 -32.58 4.78 -0.86
CA PHE A 161 -32.49 6.21 -0.68
C PHE A 161 -32.21 6.45 0.81
N GLU A 162 -30.94 6.61 1.18
CA GLU A 162 -30.64 7.24 2.47
C GLU A 162 -31.15 8.68 2.41
N PRO A 163 -32.03 9.10 3.33
CA PRO A 163 -32.46 10.49 3.36
C PRO A 163 -31.25 11.33 3.78
N VAL A 164 -30.74 12.12 2.83
CA VAL A 164 -29.82 13.22 3.12
C VAL A 164 -30.55 14.15 4.08
N GLY A 165 -30.11 14.14 5.33
CA GLY A 165 -30.69 14.91 6.41
C GLY A 165 -30.81 16.39 6.07
N ASP A 166 -31.96 16.94 6.46
CA ASP A 166 -32.35 18.34 6.36
C ASP A 166 -31.19 19.29 6.67
N SER A 167 -30.62 19.90 5.63
CA SER A 167 -29.92 21.17 5.77
C SER A 167 -30.92 22.29 5.56
N SER A 168 -31.48 22.72 6.69
CA SER A 168 -32.05 24.03 6.93
C SER A 168 -31.34 25.12 6.10
N SER A 169 -32.09 25.76 5.20
CA SER A 169 -31.77 27.10 4.74
C SER A 169 -33.05 27.91 4.77
N GLY A 170 -33.16 28.74 5.82
CA GLY A 170 -34.21 29.74 5.93
C GLY A 170 -34.07 30.77 4.83
N VAL A 171 -35.18 31.05 4.15
CA VAL A 171 -35.34 32.24 3.32
C VAL A 171 -36.63 32.92 3.73
N VAL A 172 -36.52 34.09 4.36
CA VAL A 172 -37.46 35.18 4.13
C VAL A 172 -36.62 36.45 3.97
N GLY A 173 -36.65 36.99 2.77
CA GLY A 173 -36.18 38.33 2.46
C GLY A 173 -37.37 39.29 2.30
N HIS A 174 -37.00 40.57 2.37
CA HIS A 174 -37.76 41.79 2.09
C HIS A 174 -38.70 42.33 3.17
#